data_AF-Q8VWR9-F1
#
_entry.id   AF-Q8VWR9-F1
#
_cell.length_a   1.000
_cell.length_b   1.000
_cell.length_c   1.000
_cell.angle_alpha   90.00
_cell.angle_beta   90.00
_cell.angle_gamma   90.00
#
_symmetry.space_group_name_H-M   'P 1'
#
loop_
_entity.id
_entity.type
_entity.pdbx_description
1 polymer ?
#
loop_
_entity_poly.entity_id
_entity_poly.type
_entity_poly.pdbx_seq_one_letter_code
_entity_poly.pdbx_strand_id
1 'polypeptide(L)'
;TNGDQRTATDAYHFLVNWFERFPQYKFRDFYLAGDSYAGHYVPQLSQLIYRKNKVIQNPFINFKGFMVGNAVTDDYNDLVG
;
A
#
# COMPACT_ATOMS: atom_id res chain seq x y z
N THR A 1 12.08 10.19 8.39
CA THR A 1 11.17 10.15 7.21
C THR A 1 11.79 9.54 5.94
N ASN A 2 13.11 9.29 5.84
CA ASN A 2 13.70 8.57 4.68
C ASN A 2 13.49 7.03 4.68
N GLY A 3 13.10 6.44 5.81
CA GLY A 3 12.89 4.99 5.94
C GLY A 3 11.58 4.51 5.30
N ASP A 4 10.52 5.30 5.38
CA ASP A 4 9.17 4.88 4.97
C ASP A 4 9.03 4.82 3.45
N GLN A 5 9.66 5.75 2.73
CA GLN A 5 9.68 5.73 1.26
C GLN A 5 10.44 4.52 0.69
N ARG A 6 11.55 4.12 1.33
CA ARG A 6 12.26 2.89 0.95
C ARG A 6 11.40 1.67 1.20
N THR A 7 10.78 1.61 2.38
CA THR A 7 9.87 0.52 2.77
C THR A 7 8.70 0.36 1.78
N ALA A 8 8.08 1.47 1.36
CA ALA A 8 7.00 1.44 0.37
C ALA A 8 7.47 0.94 -1.01
N THR A 9 8.69 1.30 -1.42
CA THR A 9 9.26 0.85 -2.69
C THR A 9 9.58 -0.64 -2.66
N ASP A 10 10.19 -1.12 -1.58
CA ASP A 10 10.51 -2.54 -1.41
C ASP A 10 9.24 -3.39 -1.30
N ALA A 11 8.21 -2.90 -0.60
CA ALA A 11 6.89 -3.54 -0.54
C ALA A 11 6.22 -3.61 -1.92
N TYR A 12 6.35 -2.56 -2.73
CA TYR A 12 5.86 -2.58 -4.11
C TYR A 12 6.58 -3.63 -4.96
N HIS A 13 7.92 -3.72 -4.88
CA HIS A 13 8.68 -4.76 -5.58
C HIS A 13 8.31 -6.17 -5.13
N PHE A 14 8.11 -6.36 -3.83
CA PHE A 14 7.60 -7.62 -3.30
C PHE A 14 6.24 -7.98 -3.92
N LEU A 15 5.29 -7.04 -3.97
CA LEU A 15 3.97 -7.29 -4.55
C LEU A 15 4.06 -7.66 -6.03
N VAL A 16 4.86 -6.93 -6.82
CA VAL A 16 5.07 -7.26 -8.24
C VAL A 16 5.58 -8.70 -8.39
N ASN A 17 6.63 -9.05 -7.66
CA ASN A 17 7.21 -10.40 -7.71
C ASN A 17 6.24 -11.48 -7.18
N TRP A 18 5.43 -11.14 -6.19
CA TRP A 18 4.41 -12.04 -5.64
C TRP A 18 3.33 -12.33 -6.67
N PHE A 19 2.84 -11.34 -7.40
CA PHE A 19 1.88 -11.54 -8.49
C PHE A 19 2.47 -12.33 -9.66
N GLU A 20 3.77 -12.20 -9.95
CA GLU A 20 4.44 -13.05 -10.93
C GLU A 20 4.54 -14.52 -10.46
N ARG A 21 4.82 -14.75 -9.18
CA ARG A 21 4.84 -16.09 -8.59
C ARG A 21 3.44 -16.71 -8.49
N PHE A 22 2.43 -15.90 -8.23
CA PHE A 22 1.05 -16.34 -8.03
C PHE A 22 0.10 -15.64 -9.03
N PRO A 23 0.22 -15.95 -10.33
CA PRO A 23 -0.52 -15.24 -11.39
C PRO A 23 -2.04 -15.40 -11.29
N GLN A 24 -2.54 -16.42 -10.58
CA GLN A 24 -3.96 -16.65 -10.36
C GLN A 24 -4.67 -15.55 -9.56
N TYR A 25 -3.91 -14.67 -8.90
CA TYR A 25 -4.43 -13.51 -8.17
C TYR A 25 -4.38 -12.21 -8.98
N LYS A 26 -3.73 -12.18 -10.16
CA LYS A 26 -3.76 -11.02 -11.05
C LYS A 26 -5.21 -10.64 -11.38
N PHE A 27 -5.48 -9.34 -11.49
CA PHE A 27 -6.79 -8.73 -11.79
C PHE A 27 -7.88 -8.90 -10.73
N ARG A 28 -7.67 -9.69 -9.67
CA ARG A 28 -8.60 -9.76 -8.56
C ARG A 28 -8.63 -8.44 -7.79
N ASP A 29 -9.78 -8.14 -7.19
CA ASP A 29 -9.93 -6.98 -6.33
C ASP A 29 -8.89 -7.04 -5.19
N PHE A 30 -8.02 -6.03 -5.17
CA PHE A 30 -6.88 -5.95 -4.27
C PHE A 30 -7.08 -4.81 -3.27
N TYR A 31 -6.97 -5.13 -1.99
CA TYR A 31 -7.11 -4.20 -0.87
C TYR A 31 -5.87 -4.27 0.00
N LEU A 32 -5.45 -3.11 0.52
CA LEU A 32 -4.41 -3.05 1.55
C LEU A 32 -5.06 -2.82 2.92
N ALA A 33 -4.67 -3.61 3.91
CA ALA A 33 -5.12 -3.42 5.28
C ALA A 33 -3.90 -3.35 6.20
N GLY A 34 -3.97 -2.53 7.24
CA GLY A 34 -2.95 -2.46 8.28
C GLY A 34 -3.51 -1.96 9.59
N ASP A 35 -2.72 -2.10 10.65
CA ASP A 35 -3.06 -1.70 12.01
C ASP A 35 -1.87 -0.97 12.66
N SER A 36 -2.11 -0.11 13.65
CA SER A 36 -1.07 0.62 14.38
C SER A 36 -0.18 1.51 13.47
N TYR A 37 1.14 1.32 13.45
CA TYR A 37 2.08 2.12 12.64
C TYR A 37 1.90 1.93 11.12
N ALA A 38 1.09 0.95 10.71
CA ALA A 38 0.68 0.79 9.32
C ALA A 38 -0.15 1.99 8.80
N GLY A 39 -0.59 2.90 9.68
CA GLY A 39 -1.10 4.23 9.32
C GLY A 39 -0.18 5.06 8.43
N HIS A 40 1.14 4.88 8.54
CA HIS A 40 2.09 5.52 7.61
C HIS A 40 2.35 4.67 6.37
N TYR A 41 2.47 3.35 6.52
CA TYR A 41 2.85 2.45 5.41
C TYR A 41 1.74 2.21 4.40
N VAL A 42 0.50 1.99 4.87
CA VAL A 42 -0.64 1.63 4.02
C VAL A 42 -1.00 2.78 3.07
N PRO A 43 -1.12 4.05 3.50
CA PRO A 43 -1.41 5.14 2.58
C PRO A 43 -0.27 5.41 1.59
N GLN A 44 1.00 5.32 2.02
CA GLN A 44 2.15 5.54 1.14
C GLN A 44 2.25 4.46 0.05
N LEU A 45 2.09 3.18 0.41
CA LEU A 45 2.06 2.09 -0.56
C LEU A 45 0.85 2.19 -1.49
N SER A 46 -0.32 2.54 -0.95
CA SER A 46 -1.54 2.77 -1.74
C SER A 46 -1.33 3.86 -2.79
N GLN A 47 -0.70 4.97 -2.42
CA GLN A 47 -0.38 6.05 -3.34
C GLN A 47 0.60 5.59 -4.44
N LEU A 48 1.61 4.80 -4.08
CA LEU A 48 2.59 4.28 -5.05
C LEU A 48 1.92 3.34 -6.06
N ILE A 49 1.09 2.39 -5.60
CA ILE A 49 0.33 1.47 -6.48
C ILE A 49 -0.59 2.27 -7.40
N TYR A 50 -1.33 3.24 -6.88
CA TYR A 50 -2.23 4.06 -7.69
C TYR A 50 -1.49 4.84 -8.79
N ARG A 51 -0.34 5.45 -8.46
CA ARG A 51 0.49 6.16 -9.45
C ARG A 51 1.06 5.23 -10.52
N LYS A 52 1.49 4.03 -10.15
CA LYS A 52 2.01 3.02 -11.10
C LYS A 52 0.91 2.47 -12.01
N ASN A 53 -0.28 2.23 -11.47
CA ASN A 53 -1.44 1.77 -12.24
C ASN A 53 -1.89 2.79 -13.29
N LYS A 54 -1.74 4.10 -13.05
CA LYS A 54 -2.11 5.14 -14.01
C LYS A 54 -1.27 5.14 -15.30
N VAL A 55 -0.04 4.66 -15.25
CA VAL A 55 0.87 4.65 -16.41
C VAL A 55 0.91 3.30 -17.14
N ILE A 56 0.27 2.26 -16.58
CA ILE A 56 0.22 0.92 -17.14
C ILE A 56 -1.12 0.73 -17.83
N GLN A 57 -1.09 0.35 -19.11
CA GLN A 57 -2.29 -0.08 -19.82
C GLN A 57 -2.71 -1.45 -19.28
N ASN A 58 -3.89 -1.52 -18.64
CA ASN A 58 -4.43 -2.70 -17.97
C ASN A 58 -3.54 -3.23 -16.80
N PRO A 59 -3.50 -2.52 -15.65
CA PRO A 59 -2.70 -2.93 -14.51
C PRO A 59 -3.18 -4.26 -13.91
N PHE A 60 -2.26 -5.20 -13.69
CA PHE A 60 -2.57 -6.51 -13.10
C PHE A 60 -2.89 -6.44 -11.59
N ILE A 61 -2.50 -5.35 -10.91
CA ILE A 61 -2.91 -5.05 -9.53
C ILE A 61 -4.20 -4.24 -9.61
N ASN A 62 -5.36 -4.90 -9.50
CA ASN A 62 -6.67 -4.23 -9.52
C ASN A 62 -6.98 -3.64 -8.12
N PHE A 63 -6.28 -2.54 -7.81
CA PHE A 63 -6.37 -1.87 -6.51
C PHE A 63 -7.72 -1.16 -6.31
N LYS A 64 -8.44 -1.54 -5.25
CA LYS A 64 -9.78 -1.00 -4.93
C LYS A 64 -9.80 -0.05 -3.75
N GLY A 65 -8.86 -0.18 -2.82
CA GLY A 65 -8.80 0.69 -1.66
C GLY A 65 -7.93 0.14 -0.55
N PHE A 66 -7.91 0.86 0.56
CA PHE A 66 -7.19 0.46 1.75
C PHE A 66 -7.99 0.72 3.02
N MET A 67 -7.62 0.02 4.09
CA MET A 67 -8.18 0.17 5.43
C MET A 67 -7.04 0.26 6.44
N VAL A 68 -7.18 1.14 7.43
CA VAL A 68 -6.25 1.17 8.56
C VAL A 68 -7.05 1.16 9.86
N GLY A 69 -6.73 0.22 10.76
CA GLY A 69 -7.23 0.17 12.13
C GLY A 69 -6.24 0.82 13.10
N ASN A 70 -6.73 1.40 14.19
CA ASN A 70 -5.97 2.01 15.30
C ASN A 70 -4.67 2.71 14.86
N ALA A 71 -4.77 3.51 13.81
CA ALA A 71 -3.63 4.07 13.11
C ALA A 71 -3.01 5.21 13.93
N VAL A 72 -1.68 5.24 14.03
CA VAL A 72 -0.99 6.52 14.30
C VAL A 72 -1.08 7.30 12.99
N THR A 73 -1.84 8.39 13.01
CA THR A 73 -2.19 9.16 11.82
C THR A 73 -1.63 10.58 11.89
N ASP A 74 -1.56 11.14 13.11
CA ASP A 74 -1.03 12.47 13.37
C ASP A 74 -0.55 12.53 14.83
N ASP A 75 0.77 12.59 15.04
CA ASP A 75 1.39 12.65 16.36
C ASP A 75 0.77 13.74 17.27
N TYR A 76 0.30 14.86 16.70
CA TYR A 76 -0.33 15.93 17.47
C TYR A 76 -1.73 15.56 17.98
N ASN A 77 -2.57 14.98 17.13
CA ASN A 77 -3.93 14.61 17.51
C ASN A 77 -3.97 13.30 18.33
N ASP A 78 -2.99 12.41 18.12
CA ASP A 78 -2.88 11.13 18.82
C ASP A 78 -2.31 11.27 20.24
N LEU A 79 -1.59 12.37 20.56
CA LEU A 79 -1.05 12.65 21.91
C LEU A 79 -1.96 13.53 22.78
N VAL A 80 -2.89 14.28 22.18
CA VAL A 80 -3.79 15.21 22.90
C VAL A 80 -5.16 14.57 23.19
N GLY A 81 -5.41 13.39 22.63
CA GLY A 81 -6.60 12.56 22.90
C GLY A 81 -6.60 11.96 24.31
#